data_AF-F9FNT1-F1
#
_entry.id   AF-F9FNT1-F1
#
_cell.length_a   1.000
_cell.length_b   1.000
_cell.length_c   1.000
_cell.angle_alpha   90.00
_cell.angle_beta   90.00
_cell.angle_gamma   90.00
#
_symmetry.space_group_name_H-M   'P 1'
#
loop_
_entity.id
_entity.type
_entity.pdbx_description
1 polymer ?
#
loop_
_entity_poly.entity_id
_entity_poly.type
_entity_poly.pdbx_seq_one_letter_code
_entity_poly.pdbx_strand_id
1 'polypeptide(L)'
;LQETKERIRQYMRVVADAGEALSDERCNIFEDTTMTDSSYGISVSTVKDLVVTRRINLSGQARYLGGQISDESYQRTIDGLTQLDIESVKTSGQGGGQGPSAQG
;
A
#
# COMPACT_ATOMS: atom_id res chain seq x y z
N LEU A 1 43.02 8.76 28.17
CA LEU A 1 43.05 9.37 26.82
C LEU A 1 42.99 8.32 25.71
N GLN A 2 43.84 7.28 25.75
CA GLN A 2 43.82 6.19 24.76
C GLN A 2 42.51 5.40 24.77
N GLU A 3 42.05 5.00 25.96
CA GLU A 3 40.77 4.30 26.15
C GLU A 3 39.57 5.12 25.61
N THR A 4 39.59 6.44 25.81
CA THR A 4 38.58 7.35 25.25
C THR A 4 38.59 7.36 23.73
N LYS A 5 39.77 7.39 23.10
CA LYS A 5 39.90 7.28 21.63
C LYS A 5 39.39 5.94 21.11
N GLU A 6 39.64 4.85 21.83
CA GLU A 6 39.17 3.51 21.47
C GLU A 6 37.66 3.39 21.57
N ARG A 7 37.04 3.91 22.64
CA ARG A 7 35.59 3.96 22.78
C ARG A 7 34.91 4.80 21.70
N ILE A 8 35.50 5.95 21.33
CA ILE A 8 34.99 6.79 20.24
C ILE A 8 35.07 6.04 18.91
N ARG A 9 36.18 5.34 18.61
CA ARG A 9 36.30 4.50 17.41
C ARG A 9 35.28 3.37 17.40
N GLN A 10 35.07 2.71 18.54
CA GLN A 10 34.09 1.64 18.66
C GLN A 10 32.67 2.16 18.39
N TYR A 11 32.32 3.32 18.94
CA TYR A 11 31.02 3.94 18.70
C TYR A 11 30.83 4.30 17.21
N MET A 12 31.82 4.93 16.58
CA MET A 12 31.77 5.24 15.15
C MET A 12 31.63 3.98 14.30
N ARG A 13 32.26 2.87 14.69
CA ARG A 13 32.17 1.59 14.00
C ARG A 13 30.77 0.98 14.11
N VAL A 14 30.19 0.97 15.31
CA VAL A 14 28.82 0.48 15.52
C VAL A 14 27.80 1.29 14.71
N VAL A 15 27.96 2.62 14.64
CA VAL A 15 27.09 3.49 13.84
C VAL A 15 27.29 3.26 12.34
N ALA A 16 28.53 3.04 11.89
CA ALA A 16 28.82 2.72 10.49
C ALA A 16 28.25 1.35 10.10
N ASP A 17 28.44 0.32 10.93
CA ASP A 17 27.94 -1.03 10.72
C ASP A 17 26.39 -1.04 10.70
N ALA A 18 25.74 -0.26 11.58
CA ALA A 18 24.29 -0.08 11.55
C ALA A 18 23.82 0.64 10.27
N GLY A 19 24.58 1.62 9.77
CA GLY A 19 24.29 2.30 8.51
C GLY A 19 24.42 1.38 7.29
N GLU A 20 25.41 0.49 7.27
CA GLU A 20 25.53 -0.54 6.22
C GLU A 20 24.40 -1.57 6.30
N ALA A 21 24.02 -2.02 7.50
CA ALA A 21 22.90 -2.96 7.68
C ALA A 21 21.57 -2.39 7.16
N LEU A 22 21.35 -1.07 7.30
CA LEU A 22 20.19 -0.37 6.73
C LEU A 22 20.28 -0.21 5.21
N SER A 23 21.49 -0.20 4.63
CA SER A 23 21.69 -0.13 3.19
C SER A 23 21.42 -1.47 2.48
N ASP A 24 21.47 -2.57 3.22
CA ASP A 24 21.16 -3.93 2.77
C ASP A 24 19.68 -4.31 3.00
N GLU A 25 18.92 -3.45 3.66
CA GLU A 25 17.48 -3.60 3.85
C GLU A 25 16.78 -3.42 2.51
N ARG A 26 16.28 -4.52 1.95
CA ARG A 26 15.68 -4.51 0.60
C ARG A 26 14.43 -3.64 0.64
N CYS A 27 14.44 -2.57 -0.15
CA CYS A 27 13.29 -1.69 -0.29
C CYS A 27 12.65 -1.88 -1.67
N ASN A 28 11.36 -2.23 -1.68
CA ASN A 28 10.54 -2.21 -2.88
C ASN A 28 10.02 -0.78 -3.08
N ILE A 29 10.60 -0.07 -4.06
CA ILE A 29 10.22 1.30 -4.39
C ILE A 29 9.23 1.30 -5.57
N PHE A 30 8.07 1.88 -5.35
CA PHE A 30 7.08 2.17 -6.37
C PHE A 30 7.04 3.69 -6.59
N GLU A 31 7.21 4.15 -7.81
CA GLU A 31 7.22 5.58 -8.15
C GLU A 31 6.12 5.91 -9.15
N ASP A 32 5.53 7.10 -8.97
CA ASP A 32 4.56 7.72 -9.89
C ASP A 32 3.30 6.88 -10.15
N THR A 33 2.77 6.23 -9.12
CA THR A 33 1.52 5.48 -9.19
C THR A 33 0.34 6.41 -9.45
N THR A 34 -0.33 6.27 -10.59
CA THR A 34 -1.52 7.04 -10.96
C THR A 34 -2.72 6.12 -11.12
N MET A 35 -3.84 6.46 -10.46
CA MET A 35 -5.06 5.67 -10.46
C MET A 35 -6.29 6.56 -10.70
N THR A 36 -7.24 6.05 -11.49
CA THR A 36 -8.50 6.72 -11.83
C THR A 36 -9.70 5.81 -11.57
N ASP A 37 -10.90 6.38 -11.66
CA ASP A 37 -12.18 5.64 -11.59
C ASP A 37 -12.37 4.89 -10.26
N SER A 38 -13.19 3.83 -10.25
CA SER A 38 -13.33 2.93 -9.09
C SER A 38 -12.29 1.82 -9.18
N SER A 39 -11.02 2.16 -8.94
CA SER A 39 -9.90 1.20 -8.98
C SER A 39 -9.28 0.97 -7.60
N TYR A 40 -8.69 -0.22 -7.42
CA TYR A 40 -7.99 -0.62 -6.20
C TYR A 40 -6.54 -0.97 -6.51
N GLY A 41 -5.61 -0.37 -5.77
CA GLY A 41 -4.17 -0.64 -5.87
C GLY A 41 -3.66 -1.17 -4.54
N ILE A 42 -2.92 -2.29 -4.58
CA ILE A 42 -2.33 -2.90 -3.39
C ILE A 42 -0.85 -3.17 -3.64
N SER A 43 0.01 -2.66 -2.75
CA SER A 43 1.44 -2.99 -2.70
C SER A 43 1.82 -3.45 -1.31
N VAL A 44 2.23 -4.71 -1.19
CA VAL A 44 2.51 -5.35 0.10
C VAL A 44 3.90 -5.94 0.10
N SER A 45 4.56 -5.90 1.25
CA SER A 45 5.81 -6.62 1.47
C SER A 45 5.79 -7.44 2.74
N THR A 46 6.55 -8.52 2.70
CA THR A 46 6.82 -9.35 3.87
C THR A 46 7.77 -8.63 4.82
N VAL A 47 7.75 -9.01 6.11
CA VAL A 47 8.41 -8.37 7.26
C VAL A 47 9.89 -7.98 7.06
N LYS A 48 10.57 -8.54 6.04
CA LYS A 48 11.99 -8.29 5.76
C LYS A 48 12.27 -7.16 4.76
N ASP A 49 11.30 -6.78 3.94
CA ASP A 49 11.54 -5.79 2.88
C ASP A 49 10.60 -4.59 3.07
N LEU A 50 11.12 -3.36 3.02
CA LEU A 50 10.34 -2.14 3.20
C LEU A 50 9.63 -1.77 1.89
N VAL A 51 8.31 -1.54 1.89
CA VAL A 51 7.63 -0.91 0.72
C VAL A 51 7.66 0.59 0.87
N VAL A 52 8.13 1.28 -0.16
CA VAL A 52 8.02 2.73 -0.27
C VAL A 52 7.28 3.05 -1.56
N THR A 53 6.23 3.86 -1.45
CA THR A 53 5.54 4.40 -2.62
C THR A 53 5.74 5.91 -2.66
N ARG A 54 6.47 6.38 -3.67
CA ARG A 54 6.78 7.79 -3.87
C ARG A 54 5.85 8.34 -4.95
N ARG A 55 5.11 9.39 -4.57
CA ARG A 55 4.15 10.13 -5.42
C ARG A 55 2.99 9.25 -5.90
N ILE A 56 1.88 9.35 -5.19
CA ILE A 56 0.63 8.67 -5.54
C ILE A 56 -0.36 9.73 -6.02
N ASN A 57 -0.83 9.60 -7.25
CA ASN A 57 -1.88 10.42 -7.83
C ASN A 57 -3.18 9.60 -7.88
N LEU A 58 -4.12 9.90 -6.99
CA LEU A 58 -5.44 9.26 -6.96
C LEU A 58 -6.51 10.21 -7.45
N SER A 59 -7.43 9.71 -8.27
CA SER A 59 -8.60 10.46 -8.75
C SER A 59 -9.83 9.57 -8.81
N GLY A 60 -11.03 10.16 -8.84
CA GLY A 60 -12.28 9.40 -8.80
C GLY A 60 -12.51 8.75 -7.44
N GLN A 61 -12.87 7.45 -7.44
CA GLN A 61 -13.04 6.64 -6.22
C GLN A 61 -11.86 5.68 -6.01
N ALA A 62 -10.70 5.98 -6.62
CA ALA A 62 -9.52 5.14 -6.54
C ALA A 62 -8.99 5.05 -5.11
N ARG A 63 -8.61 3.84 -4.69
CA ARG A 63 -8.07 3.57 -3.35
C ARG A 63 -6.75 2.82 -3.47
N TYR A 64 -5.78 3.24 -2.69
CA TYR A 64 -4.46 2.62 -2.63
C TYR A 64 -4.12 2.16 -1.22
N LEU A 65 -3.62 0.94 -1.10
CA LEU A 65 -3.16 0.33 0.15
C LEU A 65 -1.70 -0.10 -0.01
N GLY A 66 -0.83 0.40 0.87
CA GLY A 66 0.60 0.14 0.83
C GLY A 66 1.17 -0.14 2.21
N GLY A 67 2.05 -1.14 2.33
CA GLY A 67 2.82 -1.35 3.56
C GLY A 67 3.14 -2.81 3.86
N GLN A 68 3.42 -3.07 5.13
CA GLN A 68 3.58 -4.42 5.66
C GLN A 68 2.22 -4.96 6.09
N ILE A 69 1.89 -6.16 5.63
CA ILE A 69 0.63 -6.81 5.95
C ILE A 69 0.89 -8.28 6.28
N SER A 70 0.13 -8.84 7.22
CA SER A 70 0.10 -10.28 7.45
C SER A 70 -0.79 -10.98 6.42
N ASP A 71 -0.59 -12.28 6.22
CA ASP A 71 -1.47 -13.10 5.35
C ASP A 71 -2.94 -12.98 5.75
N GLU A 72 -3.22 -12.97 7.05
CA GLU A 72 -4.58 -12.80 7.58
C GLU A 72 -5.17 -11.45 7.19
N SER A 73 -4.40 -10.36 7.33
CA SER A 73 -4.85 -9.02 6.99
C SER A 73 -4.99 -8.85 5.47
N TYR A 74 -4.15 -9.53 4.68
CA TYR A 74 -4.28 -9.60 3.22
C TYR A 74 -5.59 -10.25 2.82
N GLN A 75 -5.91 -11.42 3.38
CA GLN A 75 -7.16 -12.11 3.07
C GLN A 75 -8.38 -11.26 3.43
N ARG A 76 -8.40 -10.65 4.63
CA ARG A 76 -9.49 -9.74 5.03
C ARG A 76 -9.62 -8.53 4.11
N THR A 77 -8.51 -8.00 3.61
CA THR A 77 -8.51 -6.87 2.67
C THR A 77 -9.17 -7.27 1.36
N ILE A 78 -8.79 -8.41 0.79
CA ILE A 78 -9.38 -8.93 -0.45
C ILE A 78 -10.88 -9.21 -0.26
N ASP A 79 -11.28 -9.81 0.85
CA ASP A 79 -12.68 -10.10 1.15
C ASP A 79 -13.51 -8.80 1.25
N GLY A 80 -12.97 -7.79 1.94
CA GLY A 80 -13.62 -6.47 2.07
C GLY A 80 -13.75 -5.74 0.74
N LEU A 81 -12.70 -5.76 -0.09
CA LEU A 81 -12.74 -5.18 -1.43
C LEU A 81 -13.78 -5.87 -2.33
N THR A 82 -13.86 -7.20 -2.24
CA THR A 82 -14.85 -8.00 -2.98
C THR A 82 -16.28 -7.64 -2.57
N GLN A 83 -16.54 -7.45 -1.27
CA GLN A 83 -17.88 -7.03 -0.79
C GLN A 83 -18.26 -5.65 -1.31
N LEU A 84 -17.33 -4.69 -1.26
CA LEU A 84 -17.56 -3.33 -1.76
C LEU A 84 -17.88 -3.33 -3.27
N ASP A 85 -17.21 -4.19 -4.04
CA ASP A 85 -17.49 -4.34 -5.46
C ASP A 85 -18.90 -4.93 -5.71
N ILE A 86 -19.28 -5.99 -4.99
CA ILE A 86 -20.62 -6.59 -5.06
C ILE A 86 -21.72 -5.57 -4.69
N GLU A 87 -21.51 -4.75 -3.66
CA GLU A 87 -22.45 -3.70 -3.27
C GLU A 87 -22.58 -2.60 -4.33
N SER A 88 -21.48 -2.24 -4.99
CA SER A 88 -21.49 -1.28 -6.09
C SER A 88 -22.31 -1.78 -7.29
N VAL A 89 -22.23 -3.07 -7.61
CA VAL A 89 -23.02 -3.70 -8.68
C VAL A 89 -24.52 -3.73 -8.31
N LYS A 90 -24.85 -4.05 -7.06
CA LYS A 90 -26.25 -4.13 -6.58
C LYS A 90 -26.94 -2.76 -6.57
N THR A 91 -26.23 -1.72 -6.16
CA THR A 91 -26.76 -0.34 -6.13
C THR A 91 -26.95 0.22 -7.55
N SER A 92 -26.06 -0.13 -8.48
CA SER A 92 -26.17 0.26 -9.89
C SER A 92 -27.35 -0.42 -10.62
N GLY A 93 -27.75 -1.62 -10.18
CA GLY A 93 -28.83 -2.40 -10.79
C GLY A 93 -30.26 -2.00 -10.42
N GLN A 94 -30.48 -1.15 -9.40
CA GLN A 94 -31.83 -0.76 -8.93
C GLN A 94 -32.37 0.54 -9.56
N GLY A 95 -31.62 1.20 -10.46
CA GLY A 95 -31.99 2.50 -11.03
C GLY A 95 -32.78 2.49 -12.36
N GLY A 96 -33.13 1.33 -12.93
CA GLY A 96 -33.64 1.25 -14.31
C GLY A 96 -34.93 0.45 -14.46
N GLY A 97 -36.07 1.03 -14.07
CA GLY A 97 -37.36 0.34 -14.13
C GLY A 97 -38.58 1.27 -14.24
N GLN A 98 -38.52 2.32 -15.07
CA GLN A 98 -39.73 2.99 -15.57
C GLN A 98 -39.62 3.12 -17.09
N GLY A 99 -40.11 2.09 -17.81
CA GLY A 99 -40.39 2.19 -19.22
C GLY A 99 -41.67 3.02 -19.45
N PRO A 100 -41.75 3.83 -20.51
CA PRO A 100 -42.93 4.66 -20.77
C PRO A 100 -44.11 3.76 -21.16
N SER A 101 -45.21 3.84 -20.41
CA SER A 101 -46.49 3.25 -20.79
C SER A 101 -47.08 4.06 -21.95
N ALA A 102 -47.00 3.52 -23.16
CA ALA A 102 -47.83 3.98 -24.27
C ALA A 102 -49.27 3.47 -24.05
N GLN A 103 -50.21 4.37 -23.81
CA GLN A 103 -51.65 4.08 -23.95
C GLN A 103 -52.12 4.62 -25.29
N GLY A 104 -52.76 3.73 -26.06
CA GLY A 104 -53.50 4.07 -27.28
C GLY A 104 -54.94 4.46 -27.01
#